data_AF-A0A3Q2XV19-F1
#
_entry.id   AF-A0A3Q2XV19-F1
#
_cell.length_a   1.000
_cell.length_b   1.000
_cell.length_c   1.000
_cell.angle_alpha   90.00
_cell.angle_beta   90.00
_cell.angle_gamma   90.00
#
_symmetry.space_group_name_H-M   'P 1'
#
loop_
_entity.id
_entity.type
_entity.pdbx_description
1 polymer ?
#
loop_
_entity_poly.entity_id
_entity_poly.type
_entity_poly.pdbx_seq_one_letter_code
_entity_poly.pdbx_strand_id
1 'polypeptide(L)'
;MGRRSTSSTKSGKFMNPTDQARKEARKRELKKNKKQRMMVRAAVLKMKDPRQIIRDMEKLDEMEFNPVQQPLLNEKVLRDKRKKLRETFERIVRLYERENPETYKDLRKLELEYESKRGQLALYFDSVKVLAVGATGMIWTMMTVTLRKTVTMRGMKMATRERETDMRRELRIKVKGC
;
A
#
# COMPACT_ATOMS: atom_id res chain seq x y z
N MET A 1 1.50 32.75 17.13
CA MET A 1 2.31 33.66 16.28
C MET A 1 1.69 35.06 16.27
N GLY A 2 2.40 36.05 16.82
CA GLY A 2 1.84 37.38 17.13
C GLY A 2 1.45 38.22 15.90
N ARG A 3 0.30 38.88 15.99
CA ARG A 3 -0.25 39.78 14.97
C ARG A 3 0.43 41.16 15.09
N ARG A 4 1.50 41.40 14.32
CA ARG A 4 2.16 42.72 14.29
C ARG A 4 1.22 43.80 13.71
N SER A 5 1.24 45.00 14.30
CA SER A 5 0.48 46.16 13.83
C SER A 5 0.94 46.56 12.43
N THR A 6 0.00 47.00 11.59
CA THR A 6 0.27 47.34 10.18
C THR A 6 0.85 48.75 9.99
N SER A 7 0.90 49.55 11.04
CA SER A 7 1.34 50.95 11.01
C SER A 7 2.82 51.16 11.38
N SER A 8 3.49 50.14 11.92
CA SER A 8 4.86 50.23 12.42
C SER A 8 5.84 49.33 11.65
N THR A 9 7.11 49.74 11.61
CA THR A 9 8.20 48.97 10.99
C THR A 9 8.59 47.77 11.86
N LYS A 10 9.46 46.89 11.34
CA LYS A 10 9.98 45.72 12.09
C LYS A 10 10.68 46.11 13.40
N SER A 11 11.17 47.35 13.50
CA SER A 11 11.85 47.92 14.67
C SER A 11 10.94 48.77 15.56
N GLY A 12 9.63 48.86 15.30
CA GLY A 12 8.71 49.68 16.09
C GLY A 12 8.60 51.15 15.67
N LYS A 13 9.47 51.62 14.75
CA LYS A 13 9.44 53.01 14.24
C LYS A 13 8.22 53.26 13.34
N PHE A 14 7.68 54.48 13.39
CA PHE A 14 6.60 54.94 12.52
C PHE A 14 6.99 54.73 11.04
N MET A 15 6.05 54.20 10.28
CA MET A 15 6.27 53.88 8.88
C MET A 15 5.88 55.05 7.98
N ASN A 16 6.66 55.30 6.93
CA ASN A 16 6.37 56.36 5.96
C ASN A 16 4.94 56.22 5.40
N PRO A 17 4.12 57.30 5.36
CA PRO A 17 2.75 57.27 4.84
C PRO A 17 2.63 56.66 3.43
N THR A 18 3.62 56.87 2.56
CA THR A 18 3.65 56.28 1.20
C THR A 18 3.79 54.75 1.24
N ASP A 19 4.65 54.24 2.13
CA ASP A 19 4.85 52.80 2.29
C ASP A 19 3.68 52.14 3.02
N GLN A 20 2.98 52.87 3.90
CA GLN A 20 1.71 52.43 4.47
C GLN A 20 0.67 52.23 3.36
N ALA A 21 0.49 53.21 2.47
CA ALA A 21 -0.44 53.13 1.34
C ALA A 21 -0.13 51.94 0.41
N ARG A 22 1.16 51.71 0.09
CA ARG A 22 1.60 50.54 -0.71
C ARG A 22 1.31 49.22 0.00
N LYS A 23 1.60 49.12 1.29
CA LYS A 23 1.32 47.90 2.08
C LYS A 23 -0.16 47.61 2.16
N GLU A 24 -1.00 48.63 2.31
CA GLU A 24 -2.45 48.48 2.30
C GLU A 24 -2.96 48.01 0.93
N ALA A 25 -2.49 48.62 -0.16
CA ALA A 25 -2.82 48.20 -1.52
C ALA A 25 -2.45 46.73 -1.75
N ARG A 26 -1.23 46.31 -1.41
CA ARG A 26 -0.78 44.92 -1.49
C ARG A 26 -1.62 43.98 -0.62
N LYS A 27 -2.04 44.40 0.58
CA LYS A 27 -2.90 43.60 1.44
C LYS A 27 -4.31 43.41 0.84
N ARG A 28 -4.86 44.45 0.21
CA ARG A 28 -6.14 44.37 -0.53
C ARG A 28 -6.01 43.42 -1.73
N GLU A 29 -4.92 43.51 -2.48
CA GLU A 29 -4.62 42.63 -3.60
C GLU A 29 -4.45 41.16 -3.15
N LEU A 30 -3.65 40.90 -2.11
CA LEU A 30 -3.48 39.55 -1.57
C LEU A 30 -4.80 38.94 -1.09
N LYS A 31 -5.72 39.74 -0.55
CA LYS A 31 -7.07 39.28 -0.20
C LYS A 31 -7.88 38.90 -1.45
N LYS A 32 -7.82 39.69 -2.53
CA LYS A 32 -8.46 39.36 -3.81
C LYS A 32 -7.89 38.06 -4.38
N ASN A 33 -6.57 37.91 -4.42
CA ASN A 33 -5.88 36.70 -4.89
C ASN A 33 -6.24 35.48 -4.04
N LYS A 34 -6.36 35.64 -2.71
CA LYS A 34 -6.81 34.54 -1.84
C LYS A 34 -8.25 34.12 -2.16
N LYS A 35 -9.16 35.08 -2.36
CA LYS A 35 -10.55 34.77 -2.75
C LYS A 35 -10.60 34.08 -4.10
N GLN A 36 -9.88 34.58 -5.10
CA GLN A 36 -9.79 33.97 -6.42
C GLN A 36 -9.25 32.54 -6.35
N ARG A 37 -8.17 32.30 -5.58
CA ARG A 37 -7.65 30.94 -5.35
C ARG A 37 -8.69 30.02 -4.74
N MET A 38 -9.50 30.49 -3.80
CA MET A 38 -10.57 29.68 -3.20
C MET A 38 -11.69 29.39 -4.22
N MET A 39 -12.09 30.36 -5.04
CA MET A 39 -13.07 30.15 -6.11
C MET A 39 -12.56 29.17 -7.16
N VAL A 40 -11.32 29.34 -7.63
CA VAL A 40 -10.68 28.42 -8.58
C VAL A 40 -10.59 27.01 -7.99
N ARG A 41 -10.22 26.86 -6.71
CA ARG A 41 -10.19 25.55 -6.04
C ARG A 41 -11.56 24.88 -6.01
N ALA A 42 -12.62 25.62 -5.70
CA ALA A 42 -13.98 25.10 -5.71
C ALA A 42 -14.44 24.71 -7.12
N ALA A 43 -14.18 25.55 -8.13
CA ALA A 43 -14.53 25.27 -9.53
C ALA A 43 -13.81 24.02 -10.06
N VAL A 44 -12.50 23.90 -9.84
CA VAL A 44 -11.71 22.72 -10.23
C VAL A 44 -12.24 21.45 -9.56
N LEU A 45 -12.75 21.55 -8.34
CA LEU A 45 -13.34 20.41 -7.64
C LEU A 45 -14.68 19.98 -8.25
N LYS A 46 -15.53 20.93 -8.68
CA LYS A 46 -16.81 20.66 -9.36
C LYS A 46 -16.63 20.03 -10.75
N MET A 47 -15.54 20.35 -11.44
CA MET A 47 -15.24 19.79 -12.76
C MET A 47 -14.78 18.32 -12.73
N LYS A 48 -14.45 17.78 -11.55
CA LYS A 48 -14.03 16.39 -11.42
C LYS A 48 -15.25 15.47 -11.40
N ASP A 49 -15.21 14.41 -12.21
CA ASP A 49 -16.21 13.35 -12.14
C ASP A 49 -15.94 12.42 -10.93
N PRO A 50 -16.85 12.33 -9.95
CA PRO A 50 -16.69 11.45 -8.81
C PRO A 50 -16.64 9.97 -9.19
N ARG A 51 -17.31 9.55 -10.28
CA ARG A 51 -17.28 8.16 -10.75
C ARG A 51 -15.91 7.80 -11.32
N GLN A 52 -15.23 8.74 -11.98
CA GLN A 52 -13.85 8.55 -12.43
C GLN A 52 -12.89 8.32 -11.26
N ILE A 53 -13.05 9.06 -10.16
CA ILE A 53 -12.20 8.90 -8.97
C ILE A 53 -12.33 7.50 -8.37
N ILE A 54 -13.56 6.97 -8.30
CA ILE A 54 -13.81 5.59 -7.84
C ILE A 54 -13.11 4.59 -8.76
N ARG A 55 -13.26 4.72 -10.09
CA ARG A 55 -12.57 3.86 -11.07
C ARG A 55 -11.06 3.90 -10.93
N ASP A 56 -10.48 5.07 -10.69
CA ASP A 56 -9.04 5.21 -10.49
C ASP A 56 -8.58 4.56 -9.18
N MET A 57 -9.42 4.55 -8.13
CA MET A 57 -9.16 3.81 -6.90
C MET A 57 -9.26 2.29 -7.10
N GLU A 58 -10.30 1.81 -7.80
CA GLU A 58 -10.46 0.39 -8.16
C GLU A 58 -9.25 -0.13 -8.93
N LYS A 59 -8.73 0.61 -9.91
CA LYS A 59 -7.50 0.26 -10.63
C LYS A 59 -6.27 0.13 -9.72
N LEU A 60 -6.15 0.99 -8.70
CA LEU A 60 -5.05 0.87 -7.74
C LEU A 60 -5.21 -0.36 -6.84
N ASP A 61 -6.44 -0.74 -6.50
CA ASP A 61 -6.74 -1.96 -5.74
C ASP A 61 -6.47 -3.21 -6.58
N GLU A 62 -6.87 -3.25 -7.85
CA GLU A 62 -6.55 -4.35 -8.78
C GLU A 62 -5.04 -4.56 -8.93
N MET A 63 -4.26 -3.47 -8.94
CA MET A 63 -2.80 -3.53 -8.97
C MET A 63 -2.19 -4.02 -7.65
N GLU A 64 -2.76 -3.68 -6.50
CA GLU A 64 -2.27 -4.11 -5.17
C GLU A 64 -2.62 -5.58 -4.89
N PHE A 65 -3.84 -5.99 -5.22
CA PHE A 65 -4.38 -7.32 -4.95
C PHE A 65 -4.22 -8.29 -6.11
N ASN A 66 -3.26 -8.06 -7.01
CA ASN A 66 -2.97 -9.00 -8.10
C ASN A 66 -2.21 -10.22 -7.55
N PRO A 67 -2.80 -11.44 -7.58
CA PRO A 67 -2.15 -12.63 -7.06
C PRO A 67 -1.08 -13.21 -7.99
N VAL A 68 -1.05 -12.79 -9.26
CA VAL A 68 -0.18 -13.35 -10.30
C VAL A 68 1.10 -12.52 -10.46
N GLN A 69 0.97 -11.20 -10.42
CA GLN A 69 2.10 -10.29 -10.61
C GLN A 69 2.33 -9.44 -9.37
N GLN A 70 3.59 -9.37 -8.93
CA GLN A 70 3.98 -8.41 -7.91
C GLN A 70 3.71 -6.97 -8.39
N PRO A 71 3.17 -6.10 -7.52
CA PRO A 71 2.91 -4.72 -7.90
C PRO A 71 4.19 -4.01 -8.36
N LEU A 72 4.13 -3.35 -9.53
CA LEU A 72 5.25 -2.57 -10.08
C LEU A 72 5.63 -1.36 -9.21
N LEU A 73 4.71 -0.92 -8.34
CA LEU A 73 4.86 0.23 -7.47
C LEU A 73 4.97 -0.20 -6.02
N ASN A 74 5.84 0.49 -5.26
CA ASN A 74 5.97 0.30 -3.82
C ASN A 74 4.61 0.49 -3.12
N GLU A 75 4.28 -0.42 -2.20
CA GLU A 75 3.03 -0.42 -1.42
C GLU A 75 2.75 0.93 -0.74
N LYS A 76 3.79 1.60 -0.24
CA LYS A 76 3.66 2.95 0.34
C LYS A 76 3.09 3.96 -0.67
N VAL A 77 3.54 3.90 -1.93
CA VAL A 77 3.12 4.82 -2.99
C VAL A 77 1.67 4.55 -3.39
N LEU A 78 1.25 3.28 -3.43
CA LEU A 78 -0.15 2.91 -3.71
C LEU A 78 -1.09 3.41 -2.62
N ARG A 79 -0.72 3.21 -1.35
CA ARG A 79 -1.47 3.73 -0.19
C ARG A 79 -1.58 5.24 -0.22
N ASP A 80 -0.48 5.95 -0.49
CA ASP A 80 -0.46 7.42 -0.58
C ASP A 80 -1.32 7.95 -1.74
N LYS A 81 -1.29 7.29 -2.91
CA LYS A 81 -2.16 7.65 -4.06
C LYS A 81 -3.63 7.41 -3.76
N ARG A 82 -3.99 6.25 -3.18
CA ARG A 82 -5.36 5.94 -2.76
C ARG A 82 -5.88 6.95 -1.75
N LYS A 83 -5.06 7.30 -0.75
CA LYS A 83 -5.41 8.32 0.25
C LYS A 83 -5.76 9.66 -0.39
N LYS A 84 -4.95 10.13 -1.35
CA LYS A 84 -5.21 11.39 -2.08
C LYS A 84 -6.50 11.36 -2.90
N LEU A 85 -6.81 10.22 -3.53
CA LEU A 85 -8.07 10.04 -4.28
C LEU A 85 -9.27 10.07 -3.33
N ARG A 86 -9.19 9.36 -2.19
CA ARG A 86 -10.23 9.35 -1.15
C ARG A 86 -10.48 10.74 -0.56
N GLU A 87 -9.42 11.49 -0.21
CA GLU A 87 -9.53 12.88 0.26
C GLU A 87 -10.16 13.82 -0.80
N THR A 88 -9.96 13.52 -2.08
CA THR A 88 -10.58 14.29 -3.17
C THR A 88 -12.06 13.94 -3.31
N PHE A 89 -12.41 12.66 -3.24
CA PHE A 89 -13.79 12.18 -3.24
C PHE A 89 -14.59 12.75 -2.06
N GLU A 90 -14.04 12.69 -0.85
CA GLU A 90 -14.71 13.21 0.36
C GLU A 90 -15.00 14.73 0.25
N ARG A 91 -14.06 15.50 -0.32
CA ARG A 91 -14.28 16.93 -0.58
C ARG A 91 -15.41 17.17 -1.58
N ILE A 92 -15.57 16.30 -2.58
CA ILE A 92 -16.69 16.36 -3.54
C ILE A 92 -18.00 15.98 -2.84
N VAL A 93 -18.02 14.91 -2.03
CA VAL A 93 -19.19 14.50 -1.26
C VAL A 93 -19.71 15.63 -0.37
N ARG A 94 -18.83 16.30 0.39
CA ARG A 94 -19.19 17.46 1.23
C ARG A 94 -19.68 18.67 0.43
N LEU A 95 -19.29 18.79 -0.84
CA LEU A 95 -19.78 19.84 -1.72
C LEU A 95 -21.24 19.53 -2.14
N TYR A 96 -21.51 18.29 -2.55
CA TYR A 96 -22.85 17.86 -2.94
C TYR A 96 -23.82 17.73 -1.77
N GLU A 97 -23.35 17.45 -0.55
CA GLU A 97 -24.18 17.48 0.66
C GLU A 97 -24.91 18.81 0.83
N ARG A 98 -24.28 19.93 0.43
CA ARG A 98 -24.87 21.27 0.52
C ARG A 98 -25.64 21.69 -0.72
N GLU A 99 -25.22 21.22 -1.90
CA GLU A 99 -25.79 21.67 -3.18
C GLU A 99 -26.93 20.78 -3.68
N ASN A 100 -26.82 19.45 -3.56
CA ASN A 100 -27.80 18.49 -4.08
C ASN A 100 -27.87 17.21 -3.20
N PRO A 101 -28.90 17.06 -2.35
CA PRO A 101 -29.01 15.93 -1.42
C PRO A 101 -29.24 14.58 -2.12
N GLU A 102 -29.84 14.55 -3.30
CA GLU A 102 -30.03 13.31 -4.06
C GLU A 102 -28.70 12.77 -4.63
N THR A 103 -27.90 13.63 -5.25
CA THR A 103 -26.55 13.25 -5.72
C THR A 103 -25.66 12.81 -4.56
N TYR A 104 -25.80 13.41 -3.38
CA TYR A 104 -25.08 12.98 -2.19
C TYR A 104 -25.39 11.51 -1.84
N LYS A 105 -26.66 11.10 -1.84
CA LYS A 105 -27.05 9.70 -1.58
C LYS A 105 -26.42 8.73 -2.58
N ASP A 106 -26.43 9.07 -3.87
CA ASP A 106 -25.80 8.26 -4.91
C ASP A 106 -24.29 8.11 -4.70
N LEU A 107 -23.61 9.20 -4.32
CA LEU A 107 -22.17 9.18 -4.02
C LEU A 107 -21.85 8.34 -2.78
N ARG A 108 -22.69 8.39 -1.74
CA ARG A 108 -22.55 7.54 -0.55
C ARG A 108 -22.75 6.06 -0.89
N LYS A 109 -23.71 5.75 -1.77
CA LYS A 109 -23.93 4.39 -2.27
C LYS A 109 -22.71 3.88 -3.05
N LEU A 110 -22.17 4.69 -3.96
CA LEU A 110 -20.94 4.37 -4.69
C LEU A 110 -19.73 4.12 -3.78
N GLU A 111 -19.59 4.90 -2.71
CA GLU A 111 -18.54 4.68 -1.71
C GLU A 111 -18.67 3.33 -1.01
N LEU A 112 -19.90 2.98 -0.59
CA LEU A 112 -20.18 1.69 0.06
C LEU A 112 -19.93 0.51 -0.90
N GLU A 113 -20.35 0.62 -2.15
CA GLU A 113 -20.10 -0.40 -3.17
C GLU A 113 -18.60 -0.62 -3.39
N TYR A 114 -17.83 0.47 -3.49
CA TYR A 114 -16.37 0.42 -3.61
C TYR A 114 -15.72 -0.27 -2.39
N GLU A 115 -16.12 0.08 -1.17
CA GLU A 115 -15.58 -0.54 0.04
C GLU A 115 -15.90 -2.04 0.13
N SER A 116 -17.11 -2.43 -0.26
CA SER A 116 -17.51 -3.85 -0.33
C SER A 116 -16.66 -4.62 -1.33
N LYS A 117 -16.50 -4.12 -2.57
CA LYS A 117 -15.66 -4.74 -3.60
C LYS A 117 -14.21 -4.88 -3.14
N ARG A 118 -13.66 -3.84 -2.53
CA ARG A 118 -12.28 -3.86 -2.01
C ARG A 118 -12.11 -4.88 -0.90
N GLY A 119 -13.09 -5.00 0.00
CA GLY A 119 -13.10 -6.04 1.03
C GLY A 119 -13.08 -7.45 0.43
N GLN A 120 -13.90 -7.69 -0.60
CA GLN A 120 -13.92 -8.98 -1.32
C GLN A 120 -12.58 -9.28 -2.00
N LEU A 121 -11.99 -8.30 -2.67
CA LEU A 121 -10.67 -8.42 -3.31
C LEU A 121 -9.56 -8.74 -2.30
N ALA A 122 -9.56 -8.06 -1.15
CA ALA A 122 -8.59 -8.31 -0.09
C ALA A 122 -8.72 -9.74 0.48
N LEU A 123 -9.95 -10.17 0.78
CA LEU A 123 -10.21 -11.53 1.25
C LEU A 123 -9.79 -12.59 0.23
N TYR A 124 -10.09 -12.37 -1.04
CA TYR A 124 -9.66 -13.27 -2.11
C TYR A 124 -8.14 -13.34 -2.20
N PHE A 125 -7.45 -12.19 -2.23
CA PHE A 125 -6.00 -12.13 -2.29
C PHE A 125 -5.34 -12.84 -1.10
N ASP A 126 -5.83 -12.60 0.12
CA ASP A 126 -5.33 -13.26 1.32
C ASP A 126 -5.55 -14.77 1.25
N SER A 127 -6.71 -15.25 0.78
CA SER A 127 -6.98 -16.68 0.61
C SER A 127 -6.02 -17.35 -0.38
N VAL A 128 -5.75 -16.71 -1.53
CA VAL A 128 -4.82 -17.23 -2.55
C VAL A 128 -3.39 -17.23 -2.03
N LYS A 129 -2.99 -16.17 -1.32
CA LYS A 129 -1.65 -16.06 -0.73
C LYS A 129 -1.42 -17.12 0.34
N VAL A 130 -2.40 -17.38 1.22
CA VAL A 130 -2.33 -18.44 2.23
C VAL A 130 -2.19 -19.81 1.57
N LEU A 131 -2.94 -20.10 0.51
CA LEU A 131 -2.81 -21.36 -0.23
C LEU A 131 -1.45 -21.50 -0.93
N ALA A 132 -0.93 -20.43 -1.54
CA ALA A 132 0.37 -20.45 -2.21
C ALA A 132 1.54 -20.68 -1.23
N VAL A 133 1.51 -20.01 -0.07
CA VAL A 133 2.52 -20.20 0.99
C VAL A 133 2.35 -21.57 1.67
N GLY A 134 1.12 -22.03 1.89
CA GLY A 134 0.82 -23.34 2.45
C GLY A 134 1.28 -24.50 1.57
N ALA A 135 1.05 -24.40 0.25
CA ALA A 135 1.47 -25.42 -0.71
C ALA A 135 3.00 -25.49 -0.85
N THR A 136 3.68 -24.34 -0.93
CA THR A 136 5.15 -24.30 -0.97
C THR A 136 5.77 -24.81 0.34
N GLY A 137 5.19 -24.46 1.49
CA GLY A 137 5.60 -25.00 2.79
C GLY A 137 5.39 -26.51 2.93
N MET A 138 4.27 -27.04 2.43
CA MET A 138 4.00 -28.50 2.42
C MET A 138 4.95 -29.24 1.48
N ILE A 139 5.22 -28.72 0.28
CA ILE A 139 6.16 -29.34 -0.65
C ILE A 139 7.57 -29.33 -0.05
N TRP A 140 8.01 -28.23 0.55
CA TRP A 140 9.32 -28.13 1.21
C TRP A 140 9.47 -29.09 2.39
N THR A 141 8.45 -29.18 3.25
CA THR A 141 8.46 -30.11 4.39
C THR A 141 8.43 -31.57 3.94
N MET A 142 7.60 -31.92 2.95
CA MET A 142 7.58 -33.27 2.38
C MET A 142 8.91 -33.64 1.71
N MET A 143 9.53 -32.71 0.99
CA MET A 143 10.79 -32.93 0.30
C MET A 143 11.96 -33.07 1.29
N THR A 144 12.00 -32.26 2.36
CA THR A 144 13.00 -32.38 3.43
C THR A 144 12.83 -33.66 4.26
N VAL A 145 11.60 -34.06 4.58
CA VAL A 145 11.33 -35.33 5.28
C VAL A 145 11.73 -36.53 4.42
N THR A 146 11.40 -36.50 3.13
CA THR A 146 11.79 -37.56 2.17
C THR A 146 13.31 -37.63 2.02
N LEU A 147 13.99 -36.48 1.88
CA LEU A 147 15.45 -36.43 1.79
C LEU A 147 16.10 -36.97 3.08
N ARG A 148 15.60 -36.60 4.26
CA ARG A 148 16.10 -37.09 5.55
C ARG A 148 15.94 -38.62 5.69
N LYS A 149 14.79 -39.17 5.28
CA LYS A 149 14.54 -40.62 5.24
C LYS A 149 15.45 -41.37 4.26
N THR A 150 15.73 -40.79 3.09
CA THR A 150 16.62 -41.44 2.10
C THR A 150 18.08 -41.42 2.55
N VAL A 151 18.54 -40.36 3.21
CA VAL A 151 19.90 -40.25 3.76
C VAL A 151 20.10 -41.24 4.91
N THR A 152 19.15 -41.39 5.84
CA THR A 152 19.24 -42.39 6.91
C THR A 152 19.23 -43.82 6.36
N MET A 153 18.36 -44.13 5.39
CA MET A 153 18.32 -45.45 4.76
C MET A 153 19.60 -45.79 3.98
N ARG A 154 20.24 -44.82 3.32
CA ARG A 154 21.55 -45.04 2.68
C ARG A 154 22.65 -45.26 3.70
N GLY A 155 22.67 -44.48 4.79
CA GLY A 155 23.61 -44.68 5.90
C GLY A 155 23.52 -46.09 6.51
N MET A 156 22.30 -46.58 6.75
CA MET A 156 22.07 -47.93 7.26
C MET A 156 22.54 -49.03 6.28
N LYS A 157 22.29 -48.86 4.98
CA LYS A 157 22.75 -49.82 3.95
C LYS A 157 24.27 -49.86 3.79
N MET A 158 24.95 -48.72 3.95
CA MET A 158 26.41 -48.64 3.94
C MET A 158 27.00 -49.33 5.18
N ALA A 159 26.44 -49.08 6.35
CA ALA A 159 26.87 -49.72 7.60
C ALA A 159 26.67 -51.26 7.59
N THR A 160 25.60 -51.76 6.96
CA THR A 160 25.41 -53.20 6.80
C THR A 160 26.41 -53.82 5.81
N ARG A 161 26.77 -53.11 4.74
CA ARG A 161 27.78 -53.57 3.77
C ARG A 161 29.17 -53.61 4.38
N GLU A 162 29.54 -52.62 5.19
CA GLU A 162 30.83 -52.60 5.90
C GLU A 162 30.96 -53.78 6.86
N ARG A 163 29.90 -54.08 7.65
CA ARG A 163 29.89 -55.26 8.54
C ARG A 163 29.99 -56.58 7.79
N GLU A 164 29.33 -56.71 6.63
CA GLU A 164 29.46 -57.90 5.77
C GLU A 164 30.87 -58.03 5.19
N THR A 165 31.51 -56.93 4.81
CA THR A 165 32.89 -56.96 4.32
C THR A 165 33.91 -57.28 5.42
N ASP A 166 33.68 -56.81 6.65
CA ASP A 166 34.55 -57.11 7.79
C ASP A 166 34.41 -58.56 8.26
N MET A 167 33.18 -59.10 8.34
CA MET A 167 32.99 -60.54 8.61
C MET A 167 33.64 -61.41 7.53
N ARG A 168 33.55 -61.02 6.24
CA ARG A 168 34.22 -61.75 5.15
C ARG A 168 35.74 -61.66 5.22
N ARG A 169 36.30 -60.55 5.74
CA ARG A 169 37.74 -60.40 5.98
C ARG A 169 38.20 -61.28 7.14
N GLU A 170 37.47 -61.31 8.25
CA GLU A 170 37.78 -62.18 9.40
C GLU A 170 37.74 -63.67 9.04
N LEU A 171 36.72 -64.11 8.29
CA LEU A 171 36.62 -65.49 7.80
C LEU A 171 37.77 -65.86 6.85
N ARG A 172 38.22 -64.92 6.01
CA ARG A 172 39.35 -65.13 5.11
C ARG A 172 40.70 -65.21 5.84
N ILE A 173 40.84 -64.49 6.95
CA ILE A 173 42.03 -64.58 7.82
C ILE A 173 42.05 -65.93 8.56
N LYS A 174 40.90 -66.43 9.04
CA LYS A 174 40.78 -67.74 9.70
C LYS A 174 41.10 -68.93 8.79
N VAL A 175 40.80 -68.86 7.49
CA VAL A 175 41.07 -69.96 6.54
C VAL A 175 42.54 -69.99 6.06
N LYS A 176 43.29 -68.88 6.16
CA LYS A 176 44.72 -68.82 5.80
C LYS A 176 45.68 -69.10 6.96
N GLY A 177 45.16 -69.45 8.13
CA GLY A 177 45.92 -69.73 9.36
C GLY A 177 46.04 -71.21 9.73
N CYS A 178 45.70 -72.13 8.83
CA CYS A 178 45.98 -73.57 8.94
C CYS A 178 47.05 -73.98 7.92
#